data_AF-A0A7L3MG41-F1
#
_entry.id   AF-A0A7L3MG41-F1
#
_cell.length_a   1.000
_cell.length_b   1.000
_cell.length_c   1.000
_cell.angle_alpha   90.00
_cell.angle_beta   90.00
_cell.angle_gamma   90.00
#
_symmetry.space_group_name_H-M   'P 1'
#
loop_
_entity.id
_entity.type
_entity.pdbx_description
1 polymer ?
#
loop_
_entity_poly.entity_id
_entity_poly.type
_entity_poly.pdbx_seq_one_letter_code
_entity_poly.pdbx_strand_id
1 'polypeptide(L)'
;DLLRFRGGLDVTRGQTGTESVYTNFRGKEIMFHVSTKLPFTEGDSQQLQRKRHIGNDIVAIIFQDESTPFVPDMIASNFLHAYVVVQLTHSTTGDTLYKVSVTARDDVPFFGPPLPNPAIFKKSAEFREFLLVKLINAEYSCYRAEKFAKLE
;
A
#
# COMPACT_ATOMS: atom_id res chain seq x y z
N ASP A 1 1.36 -10.28 21.74
CA ASP A 1 1.55 -8.82 21.66
C ASP A 1 0.23 -8.12 21.33
N LEU A 2 -0.79 -8.27 22.20
CA LEU A 2 -2.20 -7.89 21.93
C LEU A 2 -2.45 -6.36 21.95
N LEU A 3 -1.45 -5.55 22.30
CA LEU A 3 -1.58 -4.12 22.58
C LEU A 3 -1.30 -3.22 21.37
N ARG A 4 -0.69 -3.73 20.30
CA ARG A 4 -0.34 -2.94 19.11
C ARG A 4 -1.54 -2.80 18.18
N PHE A 5 -1.57 -1.73 17.38
CA PHE A 5 -2.58 -1.56 16.34
C PHE A 5 -2.61 -2.77 15.38
N ARG A 6 -3.81 -3.35 15.19
CA ARG A 6 -3.98 -4.63 14.47
C ARG A 6 -4.45 -4.49 13.03
N GLY A 7 -4.91 -3.31 12.60
CA GLY A 7 -5.48 -3.14 11.25
C GLY A 7 -6.67 -4.05 10.94
N GLY A 8 -7.36 -4.59 11.95
CA GLY A 8 -8.43 -5.57 11.73
C GLY A 8 -7.96 -7.00 11.44
N LEU A 9 -6.65 -7.29 11.54
CA LEU A 9 -6.10 -8.64 11.52
C LEU A 9 -6.41 -9.39 12.83
N ASP A 10 -6.67 -10.69 12.70
CA ASP A 10 -6.86 -11.60 13.83
C ASP A 10 -5.52 -12.00 14.45
N VAL A 11 -5.40 -11.78 15.75
CA VAL A 11 -4.21 -12.10 16.56
C VAL A 11 -4.46 -13.22 17.57
N THR A 12 -5.65 -13.82 17.53
CA THR A 12 -6.12 -14.79 18.53
C THR A 12 -6.36 -16.18 17.97
N ARG A 13 -6.88 -16.28 16.73
CA ARG A 13 -7.29 -17.56 16.12
C ARG A 13 -6.55 -17.88 14.82
N GLY A 14 -5.60 -17.03 14.41
CA GLY A 14 -4.77 -17.22 13.21
C GLY A 14 -5.54 -17.15 11.90
N GLN A 15 -6.72 -16.52 11.87
CA GLN A 15 -7.59 -16.50 10.69
C GLN A 15 -7.12 -15.56 9.58
N THR A 16 -6.15 -14.68 9.86
CA THR A 16 -5.64 -13.70 8.90
C THR A 16 -4.14 -13.86 8.66
N GLY A 17 -3.64 -15.10 8.74
CA GLY A 17 -2.22 -15.41 8.62
C GLY A 17 -1.51 -15.40 9.97
N THR A 18 -0.25 -15.83 9.96
CA THR A 18 0.58 -15.98 11.17
C THR A 18 1.46 -14.77 11.44
N GLU A 19 1.69 -13.93 10.44
CA GLU A 19 2.54 -12.75 10.53
C GLU A 19 2.10 -11.64 9.56
N SER A 20 2.53 -10.42 9.85
CA SER A 20 2.42 -9.30 8.94
C SER A 20 3.56 -8.30 9.16
N VAL A 21 3.60 -7.23 8.35
CA VAL A 21 4.55 -6.14 8.51
C VAL A 21 3.87 -5.00 9.26
N TYR A 22 4.53 -4.50 10.30
CA TYR A 22 4.07 -3.41 11.15
C TYR A 22 5.21 -2.43 11.40
N THR A 23 4.89 -1.15 11.55
CA THR A 23 5.87 -0.16 11.99
C THR A 23 5.24 0.98 12.79
N ASN A 24 6.01 1.56 13.72
CA ASN A 24 5.70 2.87 14.28
C ASN A 24 6.50 3.92 13.52
N PHE A 25 5.82 4.93 12.98
CA PHE A 25 6.44 6.02 12.24
C PHE A 25 5.90 7.36 12.74
N ARG A 26 6.77 8.17 13.35
CA ARG A 26 6.41 9.49 13.92
C ARG A 26 5.21 9.44 14.87
N GLY A 27 5.16 8.41 15.72
CA GLY A 27 4.07 8.19 16.68
C GLY A 27 2.80 7.60 16.07
N LYS A 28 2.77 7.35 14.75
CA LYS A 28 1.66 6.65 14.08
C LYS A 28 1.98 5.18 13.94
N GLU A 29 1.06 4.33 14.36
CA GLU A 29 1.14 2.90 14.13
C GLU A 29 0.60 2.56 12.74
N ILE A 30 1.37 1.80 11.96
CA ILE A 30 1.02 1.40 10.60
C ILE A 30 1.05 -0.12 10.53
N MET A 31 -0.10 -0.71 10.20
CA MET A 31 -0.23 -2.14 9.92
C MET A 31 -0.40 -2.34 8.42
N PHE A 32 0.40 -3.20 7.80
CA PHE A 32 0.26 -3.52 6.39
C PHE A 32 -0.58 -4.78 6.19
N HIS A 33 -1.49 -4.75 5.21
CA HIS A 33 -2.17 -5.94 4.71
C HIS A 33 -1.38 -6.56 3.55
N VAL A 34 -0.44 -7.44 3.87
CA VAL A 34 0.43 -8.06 2.86
C VAL A 34 -0.29 -9.24 2.21
N SER A 35 -0.65 -9.11 0.93
CA SER A 35 -1.44 -10.12 0.20
C SER A 35 -0.87 -11.54 0.28
N THR A 36 0.46 -11.69 0.24
CA THR A 36 1.15 -12.98 0.32
C THR A 36 1.23 -13.56 1.73
N LYS A 37 1.00 -12.75 2.77
CA LYS A 37 0.95 -13.19 4.18
C LYS A 37 -0.48 -13.45 4.66
N LEU A 38 -1.47 -12.94 3.95
CA LEU A 38 -2.88 -13.28 4.16
C LEU A 38 -3.19 -14.67 3.60
N PRO A 39 -4.11 -15.43 4.23
CA PRO A 39 -4.44 -16.78 3.81
C PRO A 39 -4.85 -16.85 2.33
N PHE A 40 -4.39 -17.91 1.67
CA PHE A 40 -4.87 -18.31 0.35
C PHE A 40 -6.08 -19.23 0.53
N THR A 41 -7.07 -19.14 -0.36
CA THR A 41 -8.29 -19.95 -0.26
C THR A 41 -8.47 -20.66 -1.59
N GLU A 42 -8.16 -21.96 -1.59
CA GLU A 42 -8.30 -22.78 -2.78
C GLU A 42 -9.75 -22.78 -3.27
N GLY A 43 -9.94 -22.61 -4.58
CA GLY A 43 -11.27 -22.50 -5.20
C GLY A 43 -11.92 -21.11 -5.13
N ASP A 44 -11.39 -20.16 -4.35
CA ASP A 44 -11.88 -18.77 -4.33
C ASP A 44 -11.07 -17.89 -5.28
N SER A 45 -11.52 -17.82 -6.55
CA SER A 45 -10.87 -17.03 -7.59
C SER A 45 -10.80 -15.52 -7.30
N GLN A 46 -11.70 -15.01 -6.45
CA GLN A 46 -11.73 -13.60 -6.04
C GLN A 46 -10.88 -13.33 -4.79
N GLN A 47 -10.42 -14.39 -4.11
CA GLN A 47 -9.68 -14.33 -2.86
C GLN A 47 -10.30 -13.36 -1.85
N LEU A 48 -11.59 -13.55 -1.55
CA LEU A 48 -12.41 -12.69 -0.71
C LEU A 48 -11.77 -12.42 0.67
N GLN A 49 -11.09 -13.43 1.26
CA GLN A 49 -10.39 -13.24 2.53
C GLN A 49 -9.21 -12.25 2.45
N ARG A 50 -8.56 -12.13 1.30
CA ARG A 50 -7.54 -11.09 1.08
C ARG A 50 -8.20 -9.75 0.74
N LYS A 51 -9.19 -9.80 -0.14
CA LYS A 51 -9.91 -8.63 -0.65
C LYS A 51 -10.65 -7.87 0.46
N ARG A 52 -11.20 -8.55 1.48
CA ARG A 52 -11.86 -7.89 2.63
C ARG A 52 -10.93 -7.02 3.48
N HIS A 53 -9.61 -7.26 3.43
CA HIS A 53 -8.64 -6.43 4.13
C HIS A 53 -8.12 -5.36 3.18
N ILE A 54 -7.43 -5.78 2.11
CA ILE A 54 -6.78 -4.86 1.16
C ILE A 54 -7.79 -3.98 0.42
N GLY A 55 -8.92 -4.56 0.02
CA GLY A 55 -9.98 -3.84 -0.69
C GLY A 55 -10.76 -2.85 0.19
N ASN A 56 -10.57 -2.87 1.51
CA ASN A 56 -11.13 -1.90 2.44
C ASN A 56 -10.08 -0.88 2.92
N ASP A 57 -8.83 -0.98 2.46
CA ASP A 57 -7.83 0.06 2.68
C ASP A 57 -8.10 1.26 1.75
N ILE A 58 -7.60 2.43 2.15
CA ILE A 58 -7.68 3.67 1.36
C ILE A 58 -6.52 3.77 0.36
N VAL A 59 -5.33 3.33 0.79
CA VAL A 59 -4.08 3.43 0.04
C VAL A 59 -3.41 2.07 -0.03
N ALA A 60 -2.93 1.67 -1.20
CA ALA A 60 -2.20 0.41 -1.38
C ALA A 60 -0.82 0.61 -2.02
N ILE A 61 0.11 -0.29 -1.67
CA ILE A 61 1.39 -0.43 -2.36
C ILE A 61 1.25 -1.55 -3.39
N ILE A 62 1.60 -1.27 -4.64
CA ILE A 62 1.72 -2.30 -5.68
C ILE A 62 3.21 -2.57 -5.89
N PHE A 63 3.68 -3.71 -5.40
CA PHE A 63 5.05 -4.14 -5.63
C PHE A 63 5.14 -4.92 -6.93
N GLN A 64 6.12 -4.59 -7.78
CA GLN A 64 6.30 -5.17 -9.10
C GLN A 64 7.72 -5.67 -9.29
N ASP A 65 7.89 -6.97 -9.54
CA ASP A 65 9.18 -7.52 -9.97
C ASP A 65 9.51 -7.12 -11.42
N GLU A 66 8.48 -6.99 -12.27
CA GLU A 66 8.59 -6.59 -13.67
C GLU A 66 7.68 -5.40 -13.99
N SER A 67 7.99 -4.65 -15.05
CA SER A 67 7.21 -3.48 -15.47
C SER A 67 5.86 -3.88 -16.08
N THR A 68 4.90 -4.27 -15.25
CA THR A 68 3.53 -4.57 -15.67
C THR A 68 2.67 -3.30 -15.60
N PRO A 69 1.92 -2.94 -16.66
CA PRO A 69 0.96 -1.84 -16.57
C PRO A 69 -0.04 -2.05 -15.43
N PHE A 70 -0.25 -1.02 -14.63
CA PHE A 70 -1.25 -1.00 -13.55
C PHE A 70 -2.07 0.29 -13.65
N VAL A 71 -3.40 0.16 -13.59
CA VAL A 71 -4.31 1.30 -13.46
C VAL A 71 -5.28 1.06 -12.30
N PRO A 72 -5.74 2.11 -11.59
CA PRO A 72 -6.64 1.99 -10.44
C PRO A 72 -7.86 1.10 -10.69
N ASP A 73 -8.47 1.19 -11.87
CA ASP A 73 -9.69 0.47 -12.23
C ASP A 73 -9.53 -1.05 -12.31
N MET A 74 -8.29 -1.56 -12.31
CA MET A 74 -8.03 -3.00 -12.25
C MET A 74 -8.49 -3.64 -10.93
N ILE A 75 -8.61 -2.86 -9.85
CA ILE A 75 -9.07 -3.34 -8.54
C ILE A 75 -10.42 -2.71 -8.20
N ALA A 76 -11.49 -3.50 -8.34
CA ALA A 76 -12.82 -3.08 -7.92
C ALA A 76 -12.92 -2.97 -6.39
N SER A 77 -12.88 -1.74 -5.88
CA SER A 77 -13.05 -1.37 -4.47
C SER A 77 -13.72 0.00 -4.34
N ASN A 78 -14.57 0.17 -3.32
CA ASN A 78 -15.12 1.48 -2.96
C ASN A 78 -14.15 2.32 -2.13
N PHE A 79 -13.19 1.70 -1.45
CA PHE A 79 -12.31 2.35 -0.48
C PHE A 79 -10.94 2.71 -1.05
N LEU A 80 -10.37 1.90 -1.95
CA LEU A 80 -9.07 2.19 -2.54
C LEU A 80 -9.14 3.40 -3.47
N HIS A 81 -8.39 4.45 -3.13
CA HIS A 81 -8.38 5.72 -3.85
C HIS A 81 -6.98 6.10 -4.37
N ALA A 82 -5.91 5.60 -3.75
CA ALA A 82 -4.54 5.89 -4.17
C ALA A 82 -3.63 4.65 -4.10
N TYR A 83 -2.66 4.61 -5.02
CA TYR A 83 -1.71 3.51 -5.16
C TYR A 83 -0.30 4.07 -5.33
N VAL A 84 0.64 3.52 -4.57
CA VAL A 84 2.07 3.76 -4.77
C VAL A 84 2.65 2.49 -5.41
N VAL A 85 3.06 2.59 -6.67
CA VAL A 85 3.67 1.49 -7.41
C VAL A 85 5.17 1.52 -7.16
N VAL A 86 5.72 0.42 -6.66
CA VAL A 86 7.14 0.24 -6.36
C VAL A 86 7.65 -0.90 -7.21
N GLN A 87 8.37 -0.56 -8.29
CA GLN A 87 8.94 -1.52 -9.20
C GLN A 87 10.40 -1.79 -8.84
N LEU A 88 10.75 -3.06 -8.62
CA LEU A 88 12.12 -3.50 -8.44
C LEU A 88 12.90 -3.28 -9.74
N THR A 89 14.09 -2.71 -9.62
CA THR A 89 15.04 -2.59 -10.72
C THR A 89 16.46 -2.75 -10.18
N HIS A 90 17.42 -2.98 -11.07
CA HIS A 90 18.81 -3.19 -10.73
C HIS A 90 19.67 -2.16 -11.45
N SER A 91 20.64 -1.59 -10.73
CA SER A 91 21.68 -0.81 -11.38
C SER A 91 22.59 -1.71 -12.22
N THR A 92 23.40 -1.10 -13.09
CA THR A 92 24.47 -1.79 -13.83
C THR A 92 25.50 -2.44 -12.90
N THR A 93 25.61 -1.98 -11.65
CA THR A 93 26.52 -2.52 -10.62
C THR A 93 25.85 -3.53 -9.69
N GLY A 94 24.57 -3.88 -9.92
CA GLY A 94 23.84 -4.87 -9.13
C GLY A 94 23.08 -4.32 -7.91
N ASP A 95 23.23 -3.02 -7.59
CA ASP A 95 22.48 -2.39 -6.51
C ASP A 95 20.96 -2.53 -6.71
N THR A 96 20.24 -2.84 -5.62
CA THR A 96 18.77 -2.84 -5.59
C THR A 96 18.24 -1.41 -5.66
N LEU A 97 17.49 -1.13 -6.72
CA LEU A 97 16.83 0.13 -6.97
C LEU A 97 15.31 -0.07 -7.02
N TYR A 98 14.58 0.98 -6.71
CA TYR A 98 13.12 1.01 -6.79
C TYR A 98 12.69 2.18 -7.65
N LYS A 99 12.04 1.88 -8.78
CA LYS A 99 11.34 2.89 -9.57
C LYS A 99 9.95 3.07 -8.97
N VAL A 100 9.59 4.30 -8.66
CA VAL A 100 8.33 4.62 -7.99
C VAL A 100 7.44 5.43 -8.91
N SER A 101 6.19 5.04 -9.01
CA SER A 101 5.12 5.84 -9.60
C SER A 101 3.91 5.88 -8.69
N VAL A 102 3.02 6.85 -8.93
CA VAL A 102 1.82 7.06 -8.13
C VAL A 102 0.64 7.16 -9.09
N THR A 103 -0.44 6.48 -8.75
CA THR A 103 -1.72 6.61 -9.44
C THR A 103 -2.82 6.69 -8.40
N ALA A 104 -3.85 7.49 -8.67
CA ALA A 104 -4.98 7.70 -7.79
C ALA A 104 -6.22 7.99 -8.64
N ARG A 105 -7.38 8.00 -8.01
CA ARG A 105 -8.61 8.50 -8.66
C ARG A 105 -8.49 9.99 -8.96
N ASP A 106 -9.20 10.43 -9.99
CA ASP A 106 -9.14 11.81 -10.50
C ASP A 106 -9.53 12.87 -9.46
N ASP A 107 -10.37 12.52 -8.49
CA ASP A 107 -10.85 13.40 -7.43
C ASP A 107 -9.92 13.48 -6.21
N VAL A 108 -8.81 12.74 -6.20
CA VAL A 108 -7.78 12.80 -5.14
C VAL A 108 -6.80 13.93 -5.45
N PRO A 109 -6.69 14.98 -4.59
CA PRO A 109 -5.72 16.04 -4.79
C PRO A 109 -4.27 15.54 -4.74
N PHE A 110 -3.33 16.35 -5.25
CA PHE A 110 -1.91 16.06 -5.10
C PHE A 110 -1.51 15.89 -3.63
N PHE A 111 -0.63 14.91 -3.36
CA PHE A 111 -0.04 14.67 -2.04
C PHE A 111 1.47 14.53 -2.11
N GLY A 112 2.17 15.16 -1.16
CA GLY A 112 3.63 15.11 -1.07
C GLY A 112 4.17 13.87 -0.37
N PRO A 113 5.50 13.69 -0.31
CA PRO A 113 6.52 14.45 -1.03
C PRO A 113 6.44 14.27 -2.55
N PRO A 114 6.91 15.24 -3.37
CA PRO A 114 7.00 15.06 -4.81
C PRO A 114 8.00 13.95 -5.16
N LEU A 115 7.76 13.25 -6.28
CA LEU A 115 8.72 12.28 -6.78
C LEU A 115 9.98 13.01 -7.28
N PRO A 116 11.19 12.45 -7.06
CA PRO A 116 12.40 12.98 -7.67
C PRO A 116 12.37 12.74 -9.19
N ASN A 117 13.27 13.41 -9.90
CA ASN A 117 13.50 13.18 -11.33
C ASN A 117 14.97 12.79 -11.55
N PRO A 118 15.28 11.51 -11.85
CA PRO A 118 14.35 10.40 -12.08
C PRO A 118 13.71 9.87 -10.78
N ALA A 119 12.52 9.27 -10.89
CA ALA A 119 11.75 8.70 -9.77
C ALA A 119 12.30 7.34 -9.29
N ILE A 120 13.60 7.29 -9.01
CA ILE A 120 14.34 6.07 -8.65
C ILE A 120 14.97 6.25 -7.27
N PHE A 121 14.82 5.24 -6.42
CA PHE A 121 15.34 5.22 -5.06
C PHE A 121 16.25 4.02 -4.85
N LYS A 122 17.27 4.16 -3.99
CA LYS A 122 18.03 3.03 -3.46
C LYS A 122 17.30 2.42 -2.27
N LYS A 123 17.56 1.14 -1.98
CA LYS A 123 17.13 0.53 -0.72
C LYS A 123 17.85 1.21 0.45
N SER A 124 17.19 2.15 1.12
CA SER A 124 17.78 2.92 2.21
C SER A 124 16.75 3.42 3.22
N ALA A 125 17.21 3.99 4.33
CA ALA A 125 16.35 4.59 5.35
C ALA A 125 15.58 5.81 4.80
N GLU A 126 16.20 6.58 3.91
CA GLU A 126 15.61 7.73 3.24
C GLU A 126 14.45 7.31 2.33
N PHE A 127 14.60 6.20 1.59
CA PHE A 127 13.50 5.67 0.80
C PHE A 127 12.33 5.18 1.69
N ARG A 128 12.64 4.50 2.80
CA ARG A 128 11.61 4.11 3.77
C ARG A 128 10.88 5.33 4.31
N GLU A 129 11.58 6.40 4.67
CA GLU A 129 10.97 7.64 5.15
C GLU A 129 10.08 8.28 4.08
N PHE A 130 10.60 8.43 2.85
CA PHE A 130 9.83 8.93 1.71
C PHE A 130 8.52 8.15 1.52
N LEU A 131 8.61 6.82 1.49
CA LEU A 131 7.48 5.95 1.22
C LEU A 131 6.41 6.07 2.31
N LEU A 132 6.80 6.04 3.59
CA LEU A 132 5.85 6.14 4.70
C LEU A 132 5.16 7.52 4.76
N VAL A 133 5.91 8.61 4.55
CA VAL A 133 5.30 9.95 4.47
C VAL A 133 4.35 10.04 3.27
N LYS A 134 4.74 9.48 2.12
CA LYS A 134 3.92 9.48 0.90
C LYS A 134 2.60 8.75 1.10
N LEU A 135 2.61 7.59 1.78
CA LEU A 135 1.41 6.80 2.07
C LEU A 135 0.45 7.53 3.02
N ILE A 136 0.98 8.09 4.11
CA ILE A 136 0.16 8.87 5.07
C ILE A 136 -0.46 10.09 4.39
N ASN A 137 0.31 10.82 3.58
CA ASN A 137 -0.20 11.99 2.86
C ASN A 137 -1.19 11.60 1.77
N ALA A 138 -1.02 10.43 1.13
CA ALA A 138 -2.01 9.89 0.20
C ALA A 138 -3.35 9.68 0.91
N GLU A 139 -3.33 9.06 2.09
CA GLU A 139 -4.54 8.83 2.89
C GLU A 139 -5.21 10.15 3.26
N TYR A 140 -4.44 11.14 3.76
CA TYR A 140 -4.96 12.48 4.05
C TYR A 140 -5.57 13.17 2.83
N SER A 141 -5.01 12.95 1.64
CA SER A 141 -5.56 13.51 0.40
C SER A 141 -6.83 12.78 -0.04
N CYS A 142 -6.90 11.47 0.15
CA CYS A 142 -8.09 10.67 -0.17
C CYS A 142 -9.31 11.10 0.64
N TYR A 143 -9.17 11.51 1.91
CA TYR A 143 -10.29 12.08 2.68
C TYR A 143 -10.86 13.37 2.09
N ARG A 144 -10.09 14.05 1.22
CA ARG A 144 -10.55 15.26 0.51
C ARG A 144 -11.19 14.95 -0.85
N ALA A 145 -11.19 13.69 -1.26
CA ALA A 145 -11.85 13.24 -2.49
C ALA A 145 -13.37 13.20 -2.29
N GLU A 146 -14.13 13.75 -3.24
CA GLU A 146 -15.58 13.86 -3.13
C GLU A 146 -16.28 12.51 -2.92
N LYS A 147 -15.79 11.45 -3.59
CA LYS A 147 -16.38 10.11 -3.47
C LYS A 147 -16.19 9.54 -2.07
N PHE A 148 -15.05 9.80 -1.44
CA PHE A 148 -14.78 9.33 -0.09
C PHE A 148 -15.52 10.15 0.97
N ALA A 149 -15.57 11.48 0.79
CA ALA A 149 -16.29 12.38 1.70
C ALA A 149 -17.82 12.13 1.75
N LYS A 150 -18.38 11.41 0.78
CA LYS A 150 -19.80 11.00 0.73
C LYS A 150 -20.06 9.61 1.33
N LEU A 151 -19.02 8.85 1.68
CA LEU A 151 -19.10 7.52 2.29
C LEU A 151 -19.04 7.56 3.83
N GLU A 152 -18.55 8.67 4.41
CA GLU A 152 -18.74 9.03 5.83
C GLU A 152 -20.13 9.66 6.06
#